data_AF-A0A383C4F0-F1
#
_entry.id   AF-A0A383C4F0-F1
#
_cell.length_a   1.000
_cell.length_b   1.000
_cell.length_c   1.000
_cell.angle_alpha   90.00
_cell.angle_beta   90.00
_cell.angle_gamma   90.00
#
_symmetry.space_group_name_H-M   'P 1'
#
loop_
_entity.id
_entity.type
_entity.pdbx_description
1 polymer ?
#
loop_
_entity_poly.entity_id
_entity_poly.type
_entity_poly.pdbx_seq_one_letter_code
_entity_poly.pdbx_strand_id
1 'polypeptide(L)' 'MRILVTGGTGMVGKNVQDALSERDAETIAPSREELDLMNKGGVRELLRNCEPDVVVHCAGLVGGIRANIESP' A
#
# COMPACT_ATOMS: atom_id res chain seq x y z
N MET A 1 -0.36 -9.21 14.59
CA MET A 1 0.56 -8.26 13.95
C MET A 1 -0.24 -7.37 13.01
N ARG A 2 0.00 -6.06 12.98
CA ARG A 2 -0.65 -5.12 12.07
C ARG A 2 0.26 -4.78 10.90
N ILE A 3 -0.24 -4.96 9.69
CA ILE A 3 0.53 -4.74 8.47
C ILE A 3 -0.19 -3.72 7.61
N LEU A 4 0.49 -2.61 7.34
CA LEU A 4 0.02 -1.59 6.39
C LEU A 4 0.52 -1.93 4.98
N VAL A 5 -0.38 -2.12 4.02
CA VAL A 5 -0.07 -2.34 2.60
C VAL A 5 -0.54 -1.15 1.78
N THR A 6 0.39 -0.34 1.27
CA THR A 6 0.04 0.76 0.34
C THR A 6 0.07 0.28 -1.10
N GLY A 7 -0.78 0.80 -1.97
CA GLY A 7 -0.89 0.29 -3.34
C GLY A 7 -1.56 -1.09 -3.40
N GLY A 8 -2.41 -1.40 -2.40
CA GLY A 8 -3.05 -2.70 -2.24
C GLY A 8 -3.90 -3.14 -3.44
N THR A 9 -4.45 -2.19 -4.21
CA THR A 9 -5.26 -2.50 -5.40
C THR A 9 -4.43 -2.86 -6.64
N GLY A 10 -3.11 -2.62 -6.61
CA GLY A 10 -2.19 -2.94 -7.70
C GLY A 10 -1.85 -4.44 -7.76
N MET A 11 -1.20 -4.85 -8.86
CA MET A 11 -0.83 -6.25 -9.12
C MET A 11 -0.07 -6.89 -7.94
N VAL A 12 0.97 -6.22 -7.43
CA VAL A 12 1.75 -6.73 -6.30
C VAL A 12 0.95 -6.63 -5.00
N GLY A 13 0.35 -5.48 -4.72
CA GLY A 13 -0.38 -5.24 -3.47
C GLY A 13 -1.53 -6.23 -3.24
N LYS A 14 -2.22 -6.65 -4.30
CA LYS A 14 -3.32 -7.62 -4.20
C LYS A 14 -2.80 -9.01 -3.80
N ASN A 15 -1.74 -9.49 -4.45
CA ASN A 15 -1.14 -10.78 -4.12
C ASN A 15 -0.51 -10.79 -2.71
N VAL A 16 0.03 -9.65 -2.27
CA VAL A 16 0.50 -9.49 -0.88
C VAL A 16 -0.65 -9.63 0.10
N GLN A 17 -1.78 -8.96 -0.13
CA GLN A 17 -2.96 -9.09 0.73
C GLN A 17 -3.50 -10.53 0.75
N ASP A 18 -3.58 -11.19 -0.41
CA ASP A 18 -4.02 -12.58 -0.51
C ASP A 18 -3.12 -13.49 0.34
N ALA A 19 -1.79 -13.34 0.23
CA ALA A 19 -0.83 -14.12 1.02
C ALA A 19 -0.86 -13.79 2.52
N LEU A 20 -1.21 -12.56 2.91
CA LEU A 20 -1.38 -12.16 4.30
C LEU A 20 -2.71 -12.64 4.90
N SER A 21 -3.74 -12.83 4.07
CA SER A 21 -5.04 -13.35 4.52
C SER A 21 -4.96 -14.78 5.07
N GLU A 22 -3.94 -15.53 4.66
CA GLU A 22 -3.62 -16.86 5.18
C GLU A 22 -2.80 -16.83 6.48
N ARG A 23 -2.51 -15.64 7.02
CA ARG A 23 -1.74 -15.42 8.25
C ARG A 23 -2.63 -14.83 9.34
N ASP A 24 -2.23 -15.02 10.60
CA ASP A 24 -2.85 -14.36 11.76
C ASP A 24 -2.35 -12.90 11.90
N ALA A 25 -2.61 -12.10 10.86
CA ALA A 25 -2.21 -10.71 10.76
C ALA A 25 -3.39 -9.81 10.35
N GLU A 26 -3.51 -8.67 11.03
CA GLU A 26 -4.46 -7.62 10.69
C GLU A 26 -3.86 -6.81 9.53
N THR A 27 -4.52 -6.83 8.37
CA THR A 27 -4.06 -6.11 7.18
C THR A 27 -4.85 -4.82 6.99
N ILE A 28 -4.14 -3.70 6.89
CA ILE A 28 -4.70 -2.37 6.60
C ILE A 28 -4.21 -1.99 5.19
N ALA A 29 -5.13 -1.83 4.23
CA ALA A 29 -4.76 -1.57 2.84
C ALA A 29 -5.63 -0.47 2.21
N PRO A 30 -5.39 0.82 2.55
CA PRO A 30 -6.21 1.90 2.05
C PRO A 30 -6.09 2.04 0.53
N SER A 31 -7.19 2.37 -0.12
CA SER A 31 -7.23 2.80 -1.52
C SER A 31 -6.59 4.19 -1.67
N ARG A 32 -6.36 4.60 -2.92
CA ARG A 32 -5.83 5.94 -3.22
C ARG A 32 -6.81 7.05 -2.81
N GLU A 33 -8.10 6.77 -2.87
CA GLU A 33 -9.18 7.68 -2.46
C GLU A 33 -9.26 7.82 -0.94
N GLU A 34 -8.97 6.74 -0.20
CA GLU A 34 -8.92 6.74 1.26
C GLU A 34 -7.63 7.40 1.79
N LEU A 35 -6.51 7.22 1.08
CA LEU A 35 -5.24 7.84 1.41
C LEU A 35 -4.45 8.24 0.16
N ASP A 36 -4.33 9.55 -0.06
CA ASP A 36 -3.30 10.09 -0.94
C ASP A 36 -1.93 10.07 -0.25
N LEU A 37 -1.03 9.20 -0.72
CA LEU A 37 0.33 9.06 -0.18
C LEU A 37 1.20 10.31 -0.37
N MET A 38 0.82 11.22 -1.28
CA MET A 38 1.49 12.52 -1.45
C MET A 38 1.13 13.49 -0.31
N ASN A 39 0.00 13.27 0.38
CA ASN A 39 -0.40 14.04 1.55
C ASN A 39 0.30 13.51 2.81
N LYS A 40 1.43 14.12 3.15
CA LYS A 40 2.20 13.81 4.37
C LYS A 40 1.37 13.86 5.66
N GLY A 41 0.40 14.78 5.76
CA GLY A 41 -0.45 14.92 6.93
C GLY A 41 -1.33 13.69 7.13
N GLY A 42 -2.03 13.27 6.06
CA GLY A 42 -2.87 12.07 6.05
C GLY A 42 -2.07 10.80 6.32
N VAL A 43 -0.87 10.66 5.73
CA VAL A 43 0.01 9.52 6.02
C VAL A 43 0.41 9.47 7.50
N ARG A 44 0.79 10.61 8.08
CA ARG A 44 1.15 10.68 9.50
C ARG A 44 -0.03 10.40 10.43
N GLU A 45 -1.23 10.82 10.05
CA GLU A 45 -2.45 10.54 10.79
C GLU A 45 -2.78 9.04 10.74
N LEU A 46 -2.77 8.43 9.55
CA LEU A 46 -2.98 7.00 9.39
C LEU A 46 -1.99 6.20 10.24
N LEU A 47 -0.69 6.48 10.12
CA LEU A 47 0.34 5.73 10.86
C LEU A 47 0.17 5.83 12.38
N ARG A 48 -0.29 6.97 12.89
CA ARG A 48 -0.59 7.16 14.32
C ARG A 48 -1.86 6.45 14.77
N ASN A 49 -2.86 6.36 13.89
CA ASN A 49 -4.14 5.77 14.24
C ASN A 49 -4.11 4.23 14.15
N CYS A 50 -3.43 3.67 13.14
CA CYS A 50 -3.38 2.22 12.96
C CYS A 50 -2.19 1.55 13.63
N GLU A 51 -1.11 2.29 13.92
CA GLU A 51 0.11 1.80 14.59
C GLU A 51 0.61 0.47 13.98
N PRO A 52 1.02 0.45 12.70
CA PRO A 52 1.40 -0.78 12.06
C PRO A 52 2.78 -1.27 12.56
N ASP A 53 2.92 -2.57 12.77
CA ASP A 53 4.19 -3.21 13.08
C ASP A 53 5.12 -3.21 11.85
N VAL A 54 4.52 -3.36 10.67
CA VAL A 54 5.22 -3.46 9.38
C VAL A 54 4.50 -2.66 8.31
N VAL A 55 5.26 -1.99 7.44
CA VAL A 55 4.76 -1.33 6.23
C VAL A 55 5.31 -2.03 5.00
N VAL A 56 4.42 -2.51 4.14
CA VAL A 56 4.74 -3.06 2.82
C VAL A 56 4.32 -2.04 1.76
N HIS A 57 5.30 -1.37 1.16
CA HIS A 57 5.06 -0.29 0.21
C HIS A 57 5.02 -0.80 -1.23
N CYS A 58 3.83 -1.12 -1.75
CA CYS A 58 3.63 -1.55 -3.13
C CYS A 58 3.11 -0.44 -4.07
N ALA A 59 2.94 0.78 -3.56
CA ALA A 59 2.43 1.88 -4.37
C ALA A 59 3.50 2.37 -5.37
N GLY A 60 3.11 2.55 -6.62
CA GLY A 60 3.97 3.09 -7.66
C GLY A 60 3.15 3.48 -8.88
N LEU A 61 3.54 4.56 -9.56
CA LEU A 61 3.03 4.90 -10.87
C LEU A 61 3.67 3.93 -11.88
N VAL A 62 2.86 3.03 -12.43
CA VAL A 62 3.30 2.02 -13.40
C VAL A 62 2.36 2.03 -14.60
N GLY A 63 2.90 2.06 -15.81
CA GLY A 63 2.11 2.06 -17.06
C GLY A 63 2.46 0.92 -18.03
N GLY A 64 3.29 -0.04 -17.58
CA GLY A 64 3.87 -1.10 -18.42
C GLY A 64 5.26 -0.73 -18.95
N ILE A 65 5.95 -1.67 -19.61
CA ILE A 65 7.38 -1.50 -20.01
C ILE A 65 7.58 -0.20 -20.79
N ARG A 66 6.75 0.06 -21.79
CA ARG A 66 6.88 1.25 -22.64
C ARG A 66 6.64 2.56 -21.88
N ALA A 67 5.56 2.64 -21.09
CA ALA A 67 5.25 3.85 -20.33
C ALA A 67 6.29 4.13 -19.23
N ASN A 68 6.84 3.08 -18.60
CA ASN A 68 7.92 3.22 -17.63
C ASN A 68 9.25 3.65 -18.28
N ILE A 69 9.50 3.29 -19.55
CA ILE A 69 10.68 3.77 -20.30
C ILE A 69 10.50 5.25 -20.69
N GLU A 70 9.29 5.64 -21.10
CA GLU A 70 8.97 7.02 -21.51
C GLU A 70 8.89 7.99 -20.31
N SER A 71 8.65 7.50 -19.10
CA SER A 71 8.57 8.28 -17.86
C SER A 71 9.15 7.51 -16.66
N PRO A 72 10.49 7.44 -16.54
CA PRO A 72 11.18 6.68 -15.48
C PRO A 72 11.00 7.27 -14.08
#